data_AF-A0A6G1Q4J0-F1
#
_entry.id   AF-A0A6G1Q4J0-F1
#
_cell.length_a   1.000
_cell.length_b   1.000
_cell.length_c   1.000
_cell.angle_alpha   90.00
_cell.angle_beta   90.00
_cell.angle_gamma   90.00
#
_symmetry.space_group_name_H-M   'P 1'
#
loop_
_entity.id
_entity.type
_entity.pdbx_description
1 polymer ?
#
loop_
_entity_poly.entity_id
_entity_poly.type
_entity_poly.pdbx_seq_one_letter_code
_entity_poly.pdbx_strand_id
1 'polypeptide(L)'
;MAEKAVLDQGSSFMDPFKGFLIAYLMPESCYDEFFLNLNFLDVPCLKILLSKGLGIGIILGSVMVKMPQILKLMGAKSAEGLSFKSVLMELLAITGTMAYSIANKFPFSAWGEALFLMMQTVTIGFLIQHYGGRTSRGLLFVVVYFCLLILLLSPVTSMSVVTTMQASNMPAIIIGRLIQAVTNFQNGHTGQLSAVSVFLLFAGSLARIFTSLQETGDSLMALTYVISSACNGIIALQHYYRHSSSLGLKNKL
;
A
#
# COMPACT_ATOMS: atom_id res chain seq x y z
N MET A 1 55.20 -31.81 0.97
CA MET A 1 55.52 -30.39 0.81
C MET A 1 54.65 -29.91 -0.34
N ALA A 2 53.39 -29.49 -0.13
CA ALA A 2 52.97 -28.22 0.49
C ALA A 2 53.70 -27.05 -0.21
N GLU A 3 53.11 -26.01 -0.78
CA GLU A 3 51.86 -25.28 -0.57
C GLU A 3 51.95 -24.13 -1.64
N LYS A 4 50.92 -23.67 -2.36
CA LYS A 4 49.80 -22.87 -1.86
C LYS A 4 48.71 -22.75 -2.94
N ALA A 5 47.57 -23.37 -2.63
CA ALA A 5 46.27 -22.86 -2.99
C ALA A 5 45.92 -21.75 -1.99
N VAL A 6 45.82 -20.49 -2.44
CA VAL A 6 45.17 -19.33 -1.78
C VAL A 6 45.01 -18.29 -2.90
N LEU A 7 43.85 -17.95 -3.47
CA LEU A 7 42.68 -17.33 -2.85
C LEU A 7 41.44 -17.60 -3.73
N ASP A 8 40.82 -18.74 -3.53
CA ASP A 8 39.38 -18.91 -3.75
C ASP A 8 38.71 -18.82 -2.38
N GLN A 9 38.42 -17.59 -1.93
CA GLN A 9 37.56 -17.38 -0.76
C GLN A 9 37.06 -15.93 -0.70
N GLY A 10 35.99 -15.66 -1.44
CA GLY A 10 35.25 -14.40 -1.34
C GLY A 10 33.85 -14.37 -1.96
N SER A 11 33.39 -15.42 -2.64
CA SER A 11 32.23 -15.33 -3.55
C SER A 11 30.97 -16.10 -3.16
N SER A 12 30.95 -16.94 -2.12
CA SER A 12 29.79 -17.82 -1.90
C SER A 12 28.51 -17.14 -1.37
N PHE A 13 28.61 -16.04 -0.63
CA PHE A 13 27.43 -15.31 -0.11
C PHE A 13 26.85 -14.34 -1.14
N MET A 14 27.70 -13.85 -2.05
CA MET A 14 27.35 -12.77 -2.96
C MET A 14 26.58 -13.25 -4.20
N ASP A 15 26.72 -14.50 -4.64
CA ASP A 15 26.03 -14.97 -5.85
C ASP A 15 24.49 -15.07 -5.71
N PRO A 16 23.94 -15.61 -4.61
CA PRO A 16 22.48 -15.58 -4.38
C PRO A 16 21.99 -14.15 -4.15
N PHE A 17 22.78 -13.33 -3.46
CA PHE A 17 22.46 -11.95 -3.14
C PHE A 17 22.48 -11.04 -4.38
N LYS A 18 23.48 -11.23 -5.25
CA LYS A 18 23.60 -10.60 -6.58
C LYS A 18 22.45 -11.02 -7.47
N GLY A 19 22.12 -12.32 -7.50
CA GLY A 19 20.96 -12.83 -8.21
C GLY A 19 19.64 -12.22 -7.73
N PHE A 20 19.45 -12.09 -6.42
CA PHE A 20 18.28 -11.42 -5.84
C PHE A 20 18.23 -9.93 -6.17
N LEU A 21 19.36 -9.21 -6.04
CA LEU A 21 19.46 -7.78 -6.35
C LEU A 21 19.17 -7.51 -7.82
N ILE A 22 19.73 -8.30 -8.73
CA ILE A 22 19.56 -8.15 -10.17
C ILE A 22 18.14 -8.55 -10.61
N ALA A 23 17.60 -9.62 -10.03
CA ALA A 23 16.28 -10.12 -10.43
C ALA A 23 15.12 -9.23 -9.92
N TYR A 24 15.27 -8.61 -8.75
CA TYR A 24 14.15 -7.98 -8.05
C TYR A 24 14.34 -6.49 -7.72
N LEU A 25 15.58 -6.00 -7.67
CA LEU A 25 15.89 -4.66 -7.15
C LEU A 25 16.48 -3.70 -8.20
N MET A 26 17.34 -4.16 -9.12
CA MET A 26 18.04 -3.30 -10.09
C MET A 26 18.49 -4.05 -11.35
N PRO A 27 18.62 -3.40 -12.52
CA PRO A 27 19.25 -3.98 -13.71
C PRO A 27 20.73 -4.34 -13.49
N GLU A 28 21.27 -5.29 -14.28
CA GLU A 28 22.70 -5.65 -14.24
C GLU A 28 23.63 -4.44 -14.41
N SER A 29 23.30 -3.55 -15.34
CA SER A 29 24.06 -2.31 -15.56
C SER A 29 24.13 -1.41 -14.32
N CYS A 30 23.08 -1.39 -13.50
CA CYS A 30 23.07 -0.64 -12.24
C CYS A 30 23.82 -1.36 -11.13
N TYR A 31 23.80 -2.70 -11.12
CA TYR A 31 24.63 -3.48 -10.20
C TYR A 31 26.11 -3.22 -10.47
N ASP A 32 26.51 -3.26 -11.74
CA ASP A 32 27.88 -3.03 -12.16
C ASP A 32 28.33 -1.60 -11.84
N GLU A 33 27.49 -0.59 -12.09
CA GLU A 33 27.81 0.80 -11.79
C GLU A 33 28.01 1.05 -10.28
N PHE A 34 27.20 0.41 -9.43
CA PHE A 34 27.22 0.60 -7.98
C PHE A 34 28.32 -0.22 -7.29
N PHE A 35 28.52 -1.48 -7.70
CA PHE A 35 29.38 -2.44 -7.00
C PHE A 35 30.71 -2.71 -7.72
N LEU A 36 30.80 -2.52 -9.05
CA LEU A 36 32.05 -2.68 -9.80
C LEU A 36 32.72 -1.32 -10.06
N ASN A 37 31.96 -0.31 -10.46
CA ASN A 37 32.48 1.04 -10.76
C ASN A 37 32.47 1.98 -9.54
N LEU A 38 31.92 1.55 -8.39
CA LEU A 38 31.78 2.33 -7.13
C LEU A 38 31.09 3.68 -7.32
N ASN A 39 30.26 3.83 -8.34
CA ASN A 39 29.54 5.05 -8.64
C ASN A 39 28.17 5.04 -7.95
N PHE A 40 28.20 5.22 -6.63
CA PHE A 40 27.03 5.15 -5.74
C PHE A 40 25.99 6.26 -5.97
N LEU A 41 26.32 7.28 -6.75
CA LEU A 41 25.52 8.49 -6.99
C LEU A 41 24.98 8.57 -8.41
N ASP A 42 25.01 7.48 -9.17
CA ASP A 42 24.31 7.42 -10.46
C ASP A 42 22.80 7.63 -10.24
N VAL A 43 22.34 8.84 -10.56
CA VAL A 43 20.97 9.31 -10.32
C VAL A 43 19.91 8.38 -10.93
N PRO A 44 20.04 7.89 -12.18
CA PRO A 44 19.10 6.92 -12.74
C PRO A 44 19.04 5.61 -11.94
N CYS A 45 20.18 5.01 -11.64
CA CYS A 45 20.23 3.73 -10.91
C CYS A 45 19.74 3.87 -9.46
N LEU A 46 20.07 4.97 -8.78
CA LEU A 46 19.61 5.25 -7.43
C LEU A 46 18.08 5.41 -7.38
N LYS A 47 17.47 6.08 -8.35
CA LYS A 47 16.01 6.21 -8.43
C LYS A 47 15.31 4.87 -8.60
N ILE A 48 15.85 3.98 -9.44
CA ILE A 48 15.30 2.64 -9.65
C ILE A 48 15.39 1.83 -8.36
N LEU A 49 16.57 1.80 -7.74
CA LEU A 49 16.81 1.08 -6.49
C LEU A 49 15.89 1.57 -5.36
N LEU A 50 15.78 2.89 -5.18
CA LEU A 50 14.89 3.48 -4.19
C LEU A 50 13.43 3.15 -4.49
N SER A 51 12.99 3.24 -5.75
CA SER A 51 11.61 2.94 -6.13
C SER A 51 11.24 1.48 -5.84
N LYS A 52 12.11 0.55 -6.24
CA LYS A 52 11.90 -0.89 -6.01
C LYS A 52 11.92 -1.23 -4.53
N GLY A 53 12.92 -0.73 -3.79
CA GLY A 53 13.02 -0.93 -2.35
C GLY A 53 11.80 -0.39 -1.61
N LEU A 54 11.34 0.80 -1.96
CA LEU A 54 10.17 1.42 -1.37
C LEU A 54 8.88 0.66 -1.72
N GLY A 55 8.72 0.22 -2.98
CA GLY A 55 7.59 -0.61 -3.41
C GLY A 55 7.51 -1.93 -2.64
N ILE A 56 8.63 -2.61 -2.45
CA ILE A 56 8.72 -3.85 -1.66
C ILE A 56 8.41 -3.58 -0.19
N GLY A 57 8.97 -2.52 0.38
CA GLY A 57 8.68 -2.12 1.75
C GLY A 57 7.18 -1.85 1.97
N ILE A 58 6.53 -1.20 1.01
CA ILE A 58 5.09 -0.98 1.03
C ILE A 58 4.31 -2.30 0.95
N ILE A 59 4.69 -3.21 0.05
CA ILE A 59 4.08 -4.55 -0.05
C ILE A 59 4.19 -5.29 1.29
N LEU A 60 5.38 -5.36 1.87
CA LEU A 60 5.61 -6.01 3.16
C LEU A 60 4.79 -5.35 4.28
N GLY A 61 4.73 -4.02 4.31
CA GLY A 61 3.89 -3.29 5.25
C GLY A 61 2.42 -3.64 5.10
N SER A 62 1.92 -3.74 3.85
CA SER A 62 0.51 -4.02 3.55
C SER A 62 0.02 -5.37 4.09
N VAL A 63 0.90 -6.37 4.21
CA VAL A 63 0.61 -7.68 4.81
C VAL A 63 0.24 -7.53 6.28
N MET A 64 0.82 -6.56 6.99
CA MET A 64 0.59 -6.36 8.42
C MET A 64 -0.52 -5.37 8.74
N VAL A 65 -1.06 -4.62 7.76
CA VAL A 65 -2.01 -3.53 8.03
C VAL A 65 -3.32 -4.04 8.63
N LYS A 66 -3.94 -5.08 8.04
CA LYS A 66 -5.25 -5.60 8.47
C LYS A 66 -5.14 -6.83 9.36
N MET A 67 -3.96 -7.43 9.49
CA MET A 67 -3.71 -8.57 10.37
C MET A 67 -4.11 -8.32 11.84
N PRO A 68 -3.73 -7.20 12.48
CA PRO A 68 -4.18 -6.90 13.85
C PRO A 68 -5.71 -6.82 13.96
N GLN A 69 -6.37 -6.32 12.92
CA GLN A 69 -7.84 -6.27 12.87
C GLN A 69 -8.42 -7.68 12.81
N ILE A 70 -7.93 -8.54 11.91
CA ILE A 70 -8.36 -9.95 11.78
C ILE A 70 -8.21 -10.69 13.11
N LEU A 71 -7.04 -10.58 13.76
CA LEU A 71 -6.78 -11.21 15.05
C LEU A 71 -7.75 -10.72 16.14
N LYS A 72 -8.08 -9.42 16.16
CA LYS A 72 -9.07 -8.87 17.09
C LYS A 72 -10.47 -9.44 16.85
N LEU A 73 -10.92 -9.57 15.60
CA LEU A 73 -12.23 -10.19 15.30
C LEU A 73 -12.25 -11.65 15.77
N MET A 74 -11.18 -12.40 15.50
CA MET A 74 -11.08 -13.81 15.90
C MET A 74 -11.06 -13.98 17.42
N GLY A 75 -10.32 -13.14 18.12
CA GLY A 75 -10.23 -13.15 19.58
C GLY A 75 -11.54 -12.75 20.26
N ALA A 76 -12.20 -11.70 19.77
CA ALA A 76 -13.49 -11.25 20.29
C ALA A 76 -14.66 -12.13 19.87
N LYS A 77 -14.50 -12.94 18.80
CA LYS A 77 -15.57 -13.71 18.13
C LYS A 77 -16.81 -12.86 17.81
N SER A 78 -16.60 -11.58 17.55
CA SER A 78 -17.64 -10.60 17.26
C SER A 78 -17.14 -9.64 16.19
N ALA A 79 -18.06 -9.21 15.33
CA ALA A 79 -17.84 -8.21 14.30
C ALA A 79 -18.65 -6.92 14.56
N GLU A 80 -19.09 -6.73 15.80
CA GLU A 80 -19.83 -5.54 16.21
C GLU A 80 -18.99 -4.26 15.97
N GLY A 81 -19.66 -3.20 15.48
CA GLY A 81 -19.00 -1.95 15.11
C GLY A 81 -18.36 -1.93 13.71
N LEU A 82 -18.35 -3.04 12.98
CA LEU A 82 -17.85 -3.09 11.60
C LEU A 82 -18.98 -3.11 10.58
N SER A 83 -18.88 -2.24 9.58
CA SER A 83 -19.86 -2.15 8.50
C SER A 83 -19.44 -3.02 7.30
N PHE A 84 -20.23 -4.06 7.00
CA PHE A 84 -20.01 -4.88 5.80
C PHE A 84 -20.04 -4.05 4.51
N LYS A 85 -20.87 -3.02 4.43
CA LYS A 85 -20.92 -2.11 3.26
C LYS A 85 -19.60 -1.35 3.08
N SER A 86 -18.97 -0.93 4.18
CA SER A 86 -17.65 -0.29 4.13
C SER A 86 -16.60 -1.24 3.56
N VAL A 87 -16.65 -2.52 3.96
CA VAL A 87 -15.73 -3.56 3.44
C VAL A 87 -15.96 -3.81 1.95
N LEU A 88 -17.21 -3.81 1.47
CA LEU A 88 -17.51 -3.94 0.04
C LEU A 88 -16.96 -2.76 -0.78
N MET A 89 -17.11 -1.53 -0.28
CA MET A 89 -16.57 -0.34 -0.94
C MET A 89 -15.03 -0.35 -0.97
N GLU A 90 -14.41 -0.81 0.11
CA GLU A 90 -12.96 -0.99 0.17
C GLU A 90 -12.48 -2.06 -0.83
N LEU A 91 -13.19 -3.19 -0.94
CA LEU A 91 -12.89 -4.22 -1.94
C LEU A 91 -13.06 -3.72 -3.36
N LEU A 92 -14.12 -2.95 -3.64
CA LEU A 92 -14.32 -2.34 -4.97
C LEU A 92 -13.10 -1.49 -5.35
N ALA A 93 -12.64 -0.64 -4.42
CA ALA A 93 -11.52 0.26 -4.67
C ALA A 93 -10.20 -0.49 -4.91
N ILE A 94 -9.86 -1.42 -4.01
CA ILE A 94 -8.64 -2.24 -4.11
C ILE A 94 -8.66 -3.08 -5.40
N THR A 95 -9.81 -3.67 -5.72
CA THR A 95 -9.98 -4.48 -6.94
C THR A 95 -9.84 -3.63 -8.20
N GLY A 96 -10.39 -2.41 -8.20
CA GLY A 96 -10.23 -1.45 -9.30
C GLY A 96 -8.76 -1.13 -9.57
N THR A 97 -7.98 -0.83 -8.52
CA THR A 97 -6.53 -0.58 -8.63
C THR A 97 -5.79 -1.78 -9.20
N MET A 98 -6.09 -2.97 -8.69
CA MET A 98 -5.45 -4.22 -9.11
C MET A 98 -5.78 -4.54 -10.57
N ALA A 99 -7.05 -4.50 -10.95
CA ALA A 99 -7.49 -4.78 -12.31
C ALA A 99 -6.91 -3.77 -13.31
N TYR A 100 -6.88 -2.48 -12.96
CA TYR A 100 -6.27 -1.43 -13.80
C TYR A 100 -4.79 -1.66 -14.00
N SER A 101 -4.08 -2.02 -12.94
CA SER A 101 -2.64 -2.26 -13.02
C SER A 101 -2.29 -3.52 -13.81
N ILE A 102 -3.09 -4.59 -13.67
CA ILE A 102 -2.94 -5.82 -14.48
C ILE A 102 -3.26 -5.53 -15.95
N ALA A 103 -4.35 -4.80 -16.23
CA ALA A 103 -4.77 -4.47 -17.59
C ALA A 103 -3.73 -3.61 -18.34
N ASN A 104 -3.07 -2.68 -17.63
CA ASN A 104 -1.98 -1.87 -18.17
C ASN A 104 -0.59 -2.54 -18.08
N LYS A 105 -0.52 -3.81 -17.62
CA LYS A 105 0.72 -4.60 -17.50
C LYS A 105 1.79 -3.94 -16.63
N PHE A 106 1.37 -3.24 -15.57
CA PHE A 106 2.30 -2.65 -14.62
C PHE A 106 3.05 -3.71 -13.80
N PRO A 107 4.30 -3.44 -13.41
CA PRO A 107 5.08 -4.38 -12.60
C PRO A 107 4.41 -4.64 -11.25
N PHE A 108 4.56 -5.86 -10.73
CA PHE A 108 3.95 -6.27 -9.45
C PHE A 108 4.35 -5.36 -8.28
N SER A 109 5.56 -4.80 -8.28
CA SER A 109 6.02 -3.83 -7.27
C SER A 109 5.11 -2.59 -7.16
N ALA A 110 4.44 -2.21 -8.25
CA ALA A 110 3.58 -1.03 -8.28
C ALA A 110 2.20 -1.28 -7.68
N TRP A 111 1.66 -2.51 -7.74
CA TRP A 111 0.29 -2.80 -7.33
C TRP A 111 0.15 -3.98 -6.37
N GLY A 112 1.23 -4.68 -6.04
CA GLY A 112 1.22 -5.90 -5.24
C GLY A 112 0.63 -5.74 -3.84
N GLU A 113 0.69 -4.54 -3.26
CA GLU A 113 -0.01 -4.24 -1.99
C GLU A 113 -1.51 -4.52 -2.09
N ALA A 114 -2.10 -4.22 -3.25
CA ALA A 114 -3.54 -4.33 -3.47
C ALA A 114 -3.96 -5.80 -3.39
N LEU A 115 -3.13 -6.73 -3.85
CA LEU A 115 -3.38 -8.17 -3.74
C LEU A 115 -3.48 -8.60 -2.26
N PHE A 116 -2.50 -8.23 -1.44
CA PHE A 116 -2.48 -8.60 -0.02
C PHE A 116 -3.60 -7.92 0.76
N LEU A 117 -3.88 -6.65 0.49
CA LEU A 117 -5.00 -5.94 1.11
C LEU A 117 -6.34 -6.53 0.69
N MET A 118 -6.50 -6.93 -0.58
CA MET A 118 -7.69 -7.60 -1.06
C MET A 118 -7.95 -8.88 -0.29
N MET A 119 -6.96 -9.78 -0.20
CA MET A 119 -7.10 -11.06 0.51
C MET A 119 -7.49 -10.86 1.99
N GLN A 120 -6.82 -9.92 2.67
CA GLN A 120 -7.14 -9.58 4.06
C GLN A 120 -8.55 -8.99 4.19
N THR A 121 -8.98 -8.16 3.25
CA THR A 121 -10.30 -7.49 3.28
C THR A 121 -11.44 -8.46 2.96
N VAL A 122 -11.25 -9.40 2.04
CA VAL A 122 -12.19 -10.51 1.80
C VAL A 122 -12.34 -11.35 3.06
N THR A 123 -11.22 -11.66 3.73
CA THR A 123 -11.23 -12.41 4.99
C THR A 123 -12.04 -11.69 6.07
N ILE A 124 -11.82 -10.37 6.24
CA ILE A 124 -12.62 -9.55 7.17
C ILE A 124 -14.11 -9.58 6.77
N GLY A 125 -14.43 -9.42 5.48
CA GLY A 125 -15.80 -9.48 4.99
C GLY A 125 -16.50 -10.79 5.32
N PHE A 126 -15.80 -11.92 5.17
CA PHE A 126 -16.27 -13.24 5.57
C PHE A 126 -16.49 -13.31 7.10
N LEU A 127 -15.51 -12.90 7.90
CA LEU A 127 -15.61 -12.94 9.37
C LEU A 127 -16.78 -12.09 9.89
N ILE A 128 -17.07 -10.94 9.26
CA ILE A 128 -18.22 -10.10 9.60
C ILE A 128 -19.53 -10.89 9.45
N GLN A 129 -19.71 -11.61 8.33
CA GLN A 129 -20.93 -12.40 8.11
C GLN A 129 -20.97 -13.65 9.00
N HIS A 130 -19.82 -14.30 9.23
CA HIS A 130 -19.70 -15.47 10.08
C HIS A 130 -20.08 -15.17 11.53
N TYR A 131 -19.47 -14.15 12.15
CA TYR A 131 -19.78 -13.75 13.52
C TYR A 131 -21.15 -13.05 13.64
N GLY A 132 -21.71 -12.55 12.54
CA GLY A 132 -23.11 -12.10 12.48
C GLY A 132 -24.15 -13.23 12.41
N GLY A 133 -23.74 -14.49 12.56
CA GLY A 133 -24.62 -15.67 12.53
C GLY A 133 -25.06 -16.12 11.13
N ARG A 134 -24.47 -15.58 10.05
CA ARG A 134 -24.89 -15.81 8.66
C ARG A 134 -23.75 -16.37 7.81
N THR A 135 -23.09 -17.43 8.26
CA THR A 135 -21.93 -18.05 7.58
C THR A 135 -22.19 -18.37 6.12
N SER A 136 -23.37 -18.88 5.76
CA SER A 136 -23.72 -19.18 4.36
C SER A 136 -23.67 -17.96 3.45
N ARG A 137 -24.09 -16.77 3.95
CA ARG A 137 -23.95 -15.51 3.21
C ARG A 137 -22.48 -15.08 3.07
N GLY A 138 -21.68 -15.34 4.10
CA GLY A 138 -20.23 -15.11 4.04
C GLY A 138 -19.55 -15.96 2.97
N LEU A 139 -19.86 -17.26 2.92
CA LEU A 139 -19.30 -18.17 1.92
C LEU A 139 -19.75 -17.78 0.49
N LEU A 140 -21.05 -17.49 0.32
CA LEU A 140 -21.58 -17.01 -0.96
C LEU A 140 -20.87 -15.72 -1.40
N PHE A 141 -20.66 -14.78 -0.49
CA PHE A 141 -19.92 -13.55 -0.76
C PHE A 141 -18.51 -13.82 -1.30
N VAL A 142 -17.75 -14.73 -0.67
CA VAL A 142 -16.40 -15.09 -1.12
C VAL A 142 -16.43 -15.68 -2.53
N VAL A 143 -17.32 -16.64 -2.79
CA VAL A 143 -17.46 -17.26 -4.10
C VAL A 143 -17.82 -16.24 -5.17
N VAL A 144 -18.86 -15.44 -4.93
CA VAL A 144 -19.30 -14.40 -5.87
C VAL A 144 -18.19 -13.38 -6.13
N TYR A 145 -17.48 -12.96 -5.09
CA TYR A 145 -16.38 -12.00 -5.23
C TYR A 145 -15.27 -12.54 -6.15
N PHE A 146 -14.81 -13.78 -5.94
CA PHE A 146 -13.76 -14.37 -6.79
C PHE A 146 -14.25 -14.66 -8.22
N CYS A 147 -15.52 -15.05 -8.41
CA CYS A 147 -16.10 -15.17 -9.74
C CYS A 147 -16.11 -13.83 -10.50
N LEU A 148 -16.55 -12.76 -9.83
CA LEU A 148 -16.53 -11.41 -10.40
C LEU A 148 -15.11 -10.92 -10.68
N LEU A 149 -14.16 -11.24 -9.80
CA LEU A 149 -12.75 -10.90 -10.00
C LEU A 149 -12.18 -11.58 -11.25
N ILE A 150 -12.44 -12.88 -11.44
CA ILE A 150 -12.00 -13.61 -12.64
C ILE A 150 -12.62 -13.00 -13.89
N LEU A 151 -13.92 -12.67 -13.87
CA LEU A 151 -14.59 -12.00 -14.98
C LEU A 151 -13.96 -10.64 -15.28
N LEU A 152 -13.69 -9.84 -14.25
CA LEU A 152 -13.08 -8.51 -14.38
C LEU A 152 -11.67 -8.58 -14.97
N LEU A 153 -10.88 -9.57 -14.59
CA LEU A 153 -9.52 -9.80 -15.11
C LEU A 153 -9.49 -10.50 -16.47
N SER A 154 -10.62 -11.02 -16.93
CA SER A 154 -10.73 -11.65 -18.24
C SER A 154 -10.62 -10.61 -19.36
N PRO A 155 -10.18 -11.01 -20.58
CA PRO A 155 -10.10 -10.10 -21.73
C PRO A 155 -11.47 -9.61 -22.22
N VAL A 156 -12.58 -10.10 -21.64
CA VAL A 156 -13.95 -9.68 -21.98
C VAL A 156 -14.25 -8.28 -21.42
N THR A 157 -13.57 -7.87 -20.34
CA THR A 157 -13.81 -6.57 -19.72
C THR A 157 -13.10 -5.46 -20.51
N SER A 158 -13.85 -4.42 -20.91
CA SER A 158 -13.27 -3.28 -21.61
C SER A 158 -12.42 -2.42 -20.67
N MET A 159 -11.35 -1.82 -21.23
CA MET A 159 -10.48 -0.93 -20.47
C MET A 159 -11.25 0.25 -19.85
N SER A 160 -12.31 0.74 -20.51
CA SER A 160 -13.15 1.82 -19.97
C SER A 160 -13.75 1.48 -18.59
N VAL A 161 -14.24 0.25 -18.39
CA VAL A 161 -14.81 -0.17 -17.09
C VAL A 161 -13.74 -0.14 -16.01
N VAL A 162 -12.58 -0.72 -16.32
CA VAL A 162 -11.46 -0.82 -15.37
C VAL A 162 -10.89 0.55 -15.02
N THR A 163 -10.74 1.44 -16.01
CA THR A 163 -10.31 2.82 -15.81
C THR A 163 -11.32 3.63 -15.00
N THR A 164 -12.63 3.45 -15.23
CA THR A 164 -13.66 4.11 -14.42
C THR A 164 -13.65 3.61 -12.98
N MET A 165 -13.46 2.30 -12.76
CA MET A 165 -13.28 1.75 -11.41
C MET A 165 -12.08 2.39 -10.72
N GLN A 166 -10.93 2.49 -11.39
CA GLN A 166 -9.75 3.14 -10.83
C GLN A 166 -9.98 4.64 -10.58
N ALA A 167 -10.60 5.36 -11.51
CA ALA A 167 -10.89 6.79 -11.35
C ALA A 167 -11.86 7.05 -10.20
N SER A 168 -12.79 6.13 -9.92
CA SER A 168 -13.73 6.24 -8.80
C SER A 168 -13.06 6.20 -7.41
N ASN A 169 -11.83 5.67 -7.34
CA ASN A 169 -11.04 5.67 -6.11
C ASN A 169 -10.67 7.09 -5.68
N MET A 170 -10.44 8.00 -6.64
CA MET A 170 -10.06 9.39 -6.35
C MET A 170 -11.15 10.13 -5.55
N PRO A 171 -12.42 10.22 -6.02
CA PRO A 171 -13.50 10.78 -5.22
C PRO A 171 -13.67 10.13 -3.85
N ALA A 172 -13.57 8.79 -3.78
CA ALA A 172 -13.73 8.06 -2.52
C ALA A 172 -12.68 8.46 -1.48
N ILE A 173 -11.41 8.59 -1.91
CA ILE A 173 -10.31 9.05 -1.06
C ILE A 173 -10.55 10.50 -0.61
N ILE A 174 -10.89 11.40 -1.54
CA ILE A 174 -11.13 12.82 -1.24
C ILE A 174 -12.25 12.95 -0.20
N ILE A 175 -13.40 12.35 -0.46
CA ILE A 175 -14.56 12.44 0.43
C ILE A 175 -14.24 11.84 1.79
N GLY A 176 -13.60 10.66 1.84
CA GLY A 176 -13.21 10.01 3.08
C GLY A 176 -12.27 10.88 3.93
N ARG A 177 -11.28 11.52 3.31
CA ARG A 177 -10.33 12.42 4.00
C ARG A 177 -10.96 13.76 4.38
N LEU A 178 -11.86 14.30 3.57
CA LEU A 178 -12.61 15.52 3.89
C LEU A 178 -13.51 15.31 5.10
N ILE A 179 -14.29 14.22 5.14
CA ILE A 179 -15.11 13.86 6.29
C ILE A 179 -14.23 13.77 7.54
N GLN A 180 -13.10 13.05 7.43
CA GLN A 180 -12.15 12.92 8.53
C GLN A 180 -11.59 14.27 9.01
N ALA A 181 -11.23 15.17 8.09
CA ALA A 181 -10.73 16.51 8.42
C ALA A 181 -11.78 17.38 9.10
N VAL A 182 -13.03 17.36 8.62
CA VAL A 182 -14.15 18.10 9.21
C VAL A 182 -14.45 17.56 10.62
N THR A 183 -14.52 16.24 10.78
CA THR A 183 -14.75 15.62 12.09
C THR A 183 -13.63 15.95 13.08
N ASN A 184 -12.36 15.93 12.65
CA ASN A 184 -11.23 16.34 13.49
C ASN A 184 -11.30 17.82 13.90
N PHE A 185 -11.78 18.68 13.00
CA PHE A 185 -11.96 20.10 13.29
C PHE A 185 -13.06 20.33 14.33
N GLN A 186 -14.22 19.69 14.15
CA GLN A 186 -15.38 19.80 15.02
C GLN A 186 -15.12 19.21 16.42
N ASN A 187 -14.48 18.04 16.49
CA ASN A 187 -14.23 17.37 17.78
C ASN A 187 -13.14 18.04 18.62
N GLY A 188 -12.36 18.96 18.04
CA GLY A 188 -11.34 19.66 18.80
C GLY A 188 -10.11 18.83 19.15
N HIS A 189 -10.05 17.55 18.77
CA HIS A 189 -8.93 16.62 18.90
C HIS A 189 -8.89 15.66 17.71
N THR A 190 -7.74 15.07 17.42
CA THR A 190 -7.49 14.15 16.28
C THR A 190 -7.93 12.70 16.55
N GLY A 191 -8.84 12.49 17.50
CA GLY A 191 -9.31 11.16 17.91
C GLY A 191 -8.20 10.26 18.45
N GLN A 192 -8.25 8.97 18.10
CA GLN A 192 -7.26 7.94 18.45
C GLN A 192 -6.06 7.89 17.49
N LEU A 193 -6.00 8.80 16.51
CA LEU A 193 -4.98 8.76 15.47
C LEU A 193 -3.67 9.36 16.02
N SER A 194 -2.65 8.51 16.21
CA SER A 194 -1.36 8.97 16.72
C SER A 194 -0.63 9.84 15.69
N ALA A 195 0.19 10.79 16.16
CA ALA A 195 1.05 11.61 15.30
C ALA A 195 1.90 10.76 14.35
N VAL A 196 2.39 9.61 14.85
CA VAL A 196 3.13 8.61 14.06
C VAL A 196 2.29 8.05 12.92
N SER A 197 1.03 7.70 13.17
CA SER A 197 0.14 7.17 12.13
C SER A 197 -0.12 8.20 11.03
N VAL A 198 -0.32 9.47 11.40
CA VAL A 198 -0.54 10.55 10.43
C VAL A 198 0.70 10.78 9.56
N PHE A 199 1.89 10.78 10.16
CA PHE A 199 3.15 10.88 9.43
C PHE A 199 3.36 9.70 8.48
N LEU A 200 3.13 8.47 8.93
CA LEU A 200 3.27 7.26 8.11
C LEU A 200 2.30 7.26 6.93
N LEU A 201 1.06 7.73 7.12
CA LEU A 201 0.08 7.88 6.03
C LEU A 201 0.55 8.90 4.98
N PHE A 202 1.10 10.04 5.42
CA PHE A 202 1.65 11.05 4.52
C PHE A 202 2.89 10.55 3.77
N ALA A 203 3.87 10.00 4.50
CA ALA A 203 5.09 9.43 3.94
C ALA A 203 4.79 8.28 2.97
N GLY A 204 3.85 7.40 3.31
CA GLY A 204 3.39 6.31 2.44
C GLY A 204 2.73 6.83 1.16
N SER A 205 1.90 7.88 1.23
CA SER A 205 1.33 8.49 0.02
C SER A 205 2.38 9.17 -0.87
N LEU A 206 3.39 9.82 -0.28
CA LEU A 206 4.51 10.38 -1.04
C LEU A 206 5.34 9.29 -1.73
N ALA A 207 5.65 8.22 -0.99
CA ALA A 207 6.33 7.05 -1.51
C ALA A 207 5.59 6.48 -2.72
N ARG A 208 4.26 6.41 -2.65
CA ARG A 208 3.40 5.95 -3.75
C ARG A 208 3.38 6.87 -4.97
N ILE A 209 3.52 8.19 -4.80
CA ILE A 209 3.68 9.10 -5.94
C ILE A 209 4.98 8.77 -6.67
N PHE A 210 6.08 8.67 -5.94
CA PHE A 210 7.39 8.40 -6.51
C PHE A 210 7.44 7.05 -7.23
N THR A 211 6.98 5.97 -6.58
CA THR A 211 6.97 4.63 -7.20
C THR A 211 6.01 4.55 -8.38
N SER A 212 4.84 5.20 -8.33
CA SER A 212 3.92 5.20 -9.47
C SER A 212 4.53 5.89 -10.70
N LEU A 213 5.13 7.07 -10.52
CA LEU A 213 5.79 7.78 -11.61
C LEU A 213 6.98 7.00 -12.18
N GLN A 214 7.80 6.41 -11.32
CA GLN A 214 9.01 5.70 -11.72
C GLN A 214 8.74 4.32 -12.32
N GLU A 215 7.74 3.58 -11.84
CA GLU A 215 7.48 2.20 -12.26
C GLU A 215 6.39 2.05 -13.32
N THR A 216 5.44 2.99 -13.40
CA THR A 216 4.31 2.89 -14.32
C THR A 216 4.27 4.02 -15.35
N GLY A 217 4.77 5.21 -15.00
CA GLY A 217 4.60 6.42 -15.82
C GLY A 217 3.14 6.87 -15.96
N ASP A 218 2.21 6.25 -15.23
CA ASP A 218 0.78 6.48 -15.37
C ASP A 218 0.32 7.70 -14.57
N SER A 219 -0.21 8.69 -15.29
CA SER A 219 -0.64 9.95 -14.69
C SER A 219 -1.90 9.81 -13.84
N LEU A 220 -2.79 8.86 -14.15
CA LEU A 220 -4.02 8.65 -13.38
C LEU A 220 -3.71 8.10 -11.98
N MET A 221 -2.84 7.10 -11.91
CA MET A 221 -2.40 6.50 -10.66
C MET A 221 -1.57 7.47 -9.84
N ALA A 222 -0.62 8.18 -10.47
CA ALA A 222 0.17 9.21 -9.79
C ALA A 222 -0.73 10.33 -9.23
N LEU A 223 -1.70 10.83 -10.01
CA LEU A 223 -2.62 11.88 -9.58
C LEU A 223 -3.47 11.45 -8.38
N THR A 224 -3.92 10.19 -8.36
CA THR A 224 -4.65 9.62 -7.21
C THR A 224 -3.85 9.74 -5.92
N TYR A 225 -2.55 9.40 -5.98
CA TYR A 225 -1.67 9.49 -4.82
C TYR A 225 -1.26 10.93 -4.48
N VAL A 226 -1.14 11.83 -5.47
CA VAL A 226 -0.92 13.28 -5.25
C VAL A 226 -2.07 13.86 -4.42
N ILE A 227 -3.30 13.59 -4.83
CA ILE A 227 -4.49 14.04 -4.10
C ILE A 227 -4.52 13.43 -2.70
N SER A 228 -4.28 12.13 -2.58
CA SER A 228 -4.20 11.47 -1.27
C SER A 228 -3.14 12.11 -0.36
N SER A 229 -1.97 12.45 -0.90
CA SER A 229 -0.88 13.06 -0.15
C SER A 229 -1.21 14.48 0.29
N ALA A 230 -1.86 15.27 -0.57
CA ALA A 230 -2.33 16.60 -0.20
C ALA A 230 -3.36 16.53 0.95
N CYS A 231 -4.34 15.64 0.84
CA CYS A 231 -5.34 15.42 1.90
C CYS A 231 -4.71 14.94 3.21
N ASN A 232 -3.80 13.96 3.15
CA ASN A 232 -3.07 13.48 4.32
C ASN A 232 -2.20 14.59 4.94
N GLY A 233 -1.59 15.45 4.13
CA GLY A 233 -0.79 16.59 4.57
C GLY A 233 -1.61 17.64 5.31
N ILE A 234 -2.82 17.95 4.85
CA ILE A 234 -3.75 18.85 5.56
C ILE A 234 -4.08 18.30 6.95
N ILE A 235 -4.38 17.00 7.05
CA ILE A 235 -4.68 16.35 8.35
C ILE A 235 -3.43 16.37 9.25
N ALA A 236 -2.23 16.16 8.68
CA ALA A 236 -0.97 16.24 9.41
C ALA A 236 -0.70 17.63 9.97
N LEU A 237 -0.92 18.67 9.17
CA LEU A 237 -0.80 20.06 9.60
C LEU A 237 -1.80 20.36 10.72
N GLN A 238 -3.08 19.99 10.56
CA GLN A 238 -4.09 20.16 11.62
C GLN A 238 -3.68 19.49 12.93
N HIS A 239 -3.12 18.28 12.86
CA HIS A 239 -2.61 17.57 14.02
C HIS A 239 -1.44 18.32 14.69
N TYR A 240 -0.46 18.75 13.91
CA TYR A 240 0.73 19.45 14.41
C TYR A 240 0.39 20.79 15.08
N TYR A 241 -0.38 21.64 14.40
CA TYR A 241 -0.79 22.95 14.92
C TYR A 241 -1.55 22.81 16.24
N ARG A 242 -2.46 21.84 16.32
CA ARG A 242 -3.28 21.63 17.51
C ARG A 242 -2.46 21.08 18.68
N HIS A 243 -1.53 20.17 18.44
CA HIS A 243 -0.60 19.68 19.46
C HIS A 243 0.29 20.81 20.01
N SER A 244 0.83 21.67 19.14
CA SER A 244 1.62 22.84 19.53
C SER A 244 0.80 23.81 20.40
N SER A 245 -0.45 24.08 20.04
CA SER A 245 -1.33 24.96 20.81
C SER A 245 -1.67 24.42 22.21
N SER A 246 -1.81 23.10 22.37
CA SER A 246 -2.04 22.46 23.67
C SER A 246 -0.82 22.55 24.59
N LEU A 247 0.40 22.40 24.05
CA LEU A 247 1.65 22.55 24.81
C LEU A 247 1.88 24.00 25.25
N GLY A 248 1.53 24.98 24.41
CA GLY A 248 1.61 26.40 24.74
C GLY A 248 0.66 26.84 25.87
N LEU A 249 -0.48 26.17 26.04
CA LEU A 249 -1.38 26.38 27.18
C LEU A 249 -0.87 25.71 28.47
N LYS A 250 -0.28 24.52 28.37
CA LYS A 250 0.31 23.82 29.52
C LYS A 250 1.52 24.54 30.11
N ASN A 251 2.29 25.24 29.30
CA ASN A 251 3.44 26.04 29.77
C ASN A 251 3.05 27.41 30.36
N LYS A 252 1.74 27.75 30.36
CA LYS A 252 1.20 29.00 30.95
C LYS A 252 0.39 28.78 32.24
N LEU A 253 0.21 27.52 32.66
CA LEU A 253 -0.44 27.09 33.91
C LEU A 253 0.62 26.59 34.89
#